data_AF-A0A4P6V4B5-F1
#
_entry.id   AF-A0A4P6V4B5-F1
#
_cell.length_a   1.000
_cell.length_b   1.000
_cell.length_c   1.000
_cell.angle_alpha   90.00
_cell.angle_beta   90.00
_cell.angle_gamma   90.00
#
_symmetry.space_group_name_H-M   'P 1'
#
loop_
_entity.id
_entity.type
_entity.pdbx_description
1 polymer ?
#
loop_
_entity_poly.entity_id
_entity_poly.type
_entity_poly.pdbx_seq_one_letter_code
_entity_poly.pdbx_strand_id
1 'polypeptide(L)'
;MSRGNAVADLLGNAVVPVECAAPDDPIRYWVVADGSFGSVPNSGWGQARLEQARRATHLMRARAERNDAIRLCLENTRSVIFFESDSKNSFYHPDLRRTVFINWRAEQSIHHFIEEFIHQSVHSVIDEISKDGALFVTSATGEGFDPDHTHMINADSETFVRFHSMATLALICEGLFDLPEDADAAGRAVVLGRASFAFQKLSYDLQYFIGNMEALAPSGAAFLKAALALYQHGLAIHREEFQRHDMTGQPYVFDEAAFLLRNGETRRSAVGVPGVGQLS
;
A
#
# COMPACT_ATOMS: atom_id res chain seq x y z
N MET A 1 2.42 27.85 -22.47
CA MET A 1 1.54 26.72 -22.82
C MET A 1 1.00 26.16 -21.51
N SER A 2 -0.28 26.40 -21.19
CA SER A 2 -0.86 25.83 -19.96
C SER A 2 -0.84 24.31 -20.09
N ARG A 3 -0.25 23.63 -19.11
CA ARG A 3 -0.42 22.19 -18.98
C ARG A 3 -1.90 21.99 -18.64
N GLY A 4 -2.70 21.60 -19.64
CA GLY A 4 -4.07 21.14 -19.43
C GLY A 4 -4.07 20.10 -18.31
N ASN A 5 -5.10 20.14 -17.47
CA ASN A 5 -5.23 19.23 -16.37
C ASN A 5 -5.59 17.85 -16.98
N ALA A 6 -4.58 17.04 -17.34
CA ALA A 6 -4.76 15.75 -18.03
C ALA A 6 -5.78 14.84 -17.32
N VAL A 7 -5.93 15.02 -16.01
CA VAL A 7 -6.95 14.42 -15.16
C VAL A 7 -8.37 14.85 -15.59
N ALA A 8 -8.62 16.13 -15.82
CA ALA A 8 -9.92 16.63 -16.29
C ALA A 8 -10.26 16.18 -17.72
N ASP A 9 -9.25 16.06 -18.60
CA ASP A 9 -9.44 15.66 -19.99
C ASP A 9 -9.76 14.16 -20.14
N LEU A 10 -9.18 13.29 -19.30
CA LEU A 10 -9.46 11.84 -19.27
C LEU A 10 -10.74 11.46 -18.54
N LEU A 11 -11.19 12.29 -17.59
CA LEU A 11 -12.28 11.96 -16.67
C LEU A 11 -13.63 12.62 -17.03
N GLY A 12 -13.63 13.60 -17.94
CA GLY A 12 -14.84 14.32 -18.37
C GLY A 12 -15.60 14.99 -17.21
N ASN A 13 -16.93 15.09 -17.33
CA ASN A 13 -17.80 15.63 -16.26
C ASN A 13 -17.96 14.68 -15.05
N ALA A 14 -17.32 13.50 -15.08
CA ALA A 14 -17.58 12.42 -14.15
C ALA A 14 -16.80 12.55 -12.82
N VAL A 15 -15.75 13.37 -12.82
CA VAL A 15 -14.95 13.64 -11.62
C VAL A 15 -15.13 15.09 -11.23
N VAL A 16 -15.83 15.29 -10.11
CA VAL A 16 -16.03 16.62 -9.56
C VAL A 16 -14.73 17.03 -8.86
N PRO A 17 -14.08 18.14 -9.26
CA PRO A 17 -13.03 18.72 -8.43
C PRO A 17 -13.60 19.00 -7.05
N VAL A 18 -13.13 18.26 -6.06
CA VAL A 18 -13.06 18.81 -4.70
C VAL A 18 -11.72 19.52 -4.65
N GLU A 19 -11.62 20.70 -5.28
CA GLU A 19 -10.41 21.52 -5.19
C GLU A 19 -10.20 21.90 -3.73
N CYS A 20 -9.38 21.10 -3.08
CA CYS A 20 -9.05 21.22 -1.67
C CYS A 20 -7.53 21.26 -1.55
N ALA A 21 -6.90 22.15 -2.32
CA ALA A 21 -5.52 22.52 -2.11
C ALA A 21 -5.43 23.15 -0.72
N ALA A 22 -4.86 22.43 0.24
CA ALA A 22 -4.25 23.11 1.38
C ALA A 22 -3.07 23.92 0.82
N PRO A 23 -2.86 25.19 1.22
CA PRO A 23 -1.80 26.04 0.65
C PRO A 23 -0.41 25.39 0.68
N ASP A 24 -0.18 24.49 1.64
CA ASP A 24 1.11 23.87 1.93
C ASP A 24 1.18 22.36 1.61
N ASP A 25 0.10 21.72 1.13
CA ASP A 25 0.15 20.30 0.72
C ASP A 25 0.33 20.20 -0.81
N PRO A 26 1.49 19.70 -1.31
CA PRO A 26 1.72 19.55 -2.74
C PRO A 26 0.86 18.45 -3.39
N ILE A 27 0.15 17.63 -2.59
CA ILE A 27 -0.78 16.61 -3.09
C ILE A 27 -2.19 17.22 -3.20
N ARG A 28 -2.80 17.05 -4.38
CA ARG A 28 -4.20 17.43 -4.62
C ARG A 28 -5.12 16.24 -4.40
N TYR A 29 -6.20 16.44 -3.66
CA TYR A 29 -7.19 15.41 -3.41
C TYR A 29 -8.43 15.67 -4.27
N TRP A 30 -9.01 14.61 -4.83
CA TRP A 30 -10.19 14.64 -5.69
C TRP A 30 -11.16 13.55 -5.24
N VAL A 31 -12.45 13.68 -5.54
CA VAL A 31 -13.47 12.67 -5.20
C VAL A 31 -14.35 12.39 -6.41
N VAL A 32 -14.62 11.11 -6.66
CA VAL A 32 -15.62 10.67 -7.64
C VAL A 32 -16.98 10.61 -6.96
N ALA A 33 -17.87 11.56 -7.25
CA ALA A 33 -19.13 11.73 -6.52
C ALA A 33 -20.39 11.21 -7.26
N ASP A 34 -20.29 10.96 -8.57
CA ASP A 34 -21.44 10.73 -9.45
C ASP A 34 -21.70 9.24 -9.78
N GLY A 35 -20.88 8.33 -9.25
CA GLY A 35 -20.95 6.90 -9.54
C GLY A 35 -20.15 6.44 -10.76
N SER A 36 -19.40 7.34 -11.41
CA SER A 36 -18.51 6.97 -12.51
C SER A 36 -17.40 6.02 -12.07
N PHE A 37 -16.75 5.36 -13.04
CA PHE A 37 -15.77 4.29 -12.75
C PHE A 37 -16.33 3.09 -11.99
N GLY A 38 -17.65 2.90 -11.93
CA GLY A 38 -18.27 1.84 -11.11
C GLY A 38 -18.18 2.15 -9.62
N SER A 39 -18.10 3.44 -9.28
CA SER A 39 -18.18 3.89 -7.90
C SER A 39 -19.62 3.98 -7.42
N VAL A 40 -19.80 3.96 -6.11
CA VAL A 40 -21.08 4.25 -5.47
C VAL A 40 -21.24 5.78 -5.45
N PRO A 41 -22.35 6.34 -5.96
CA PRO A 41 -22.62 7.77 -5.81
C PRO A 41 -22.66 8.14 -4.33
N ASN A 42 -21.71 8.97 -3.88
CA ASN A 42 -21.61 9.35 -2.48
C ASN A 42 -21.34 10.86 -2.35
N SER A 43 -22.41 11.64 -2.27
CA SER A 43 -22.34 13.09 -2.03
C SER A 43 -21.90 13.47 -0.62
N GLY A 44 -21.83 12.49 0.30
CA GLY A 44 -21.48 12.68 1.71
C GLY A 44 -20.03 12.34 2.05
N TRP A 45 -19.20 11.99 1.06
CA TRP A 45 -17.82 11.53 1.24
C TRP A 45 -16.95 12.50 2.05
N GLY A 46 -17.30 13.80 1.99
CA GLY A 46 -17.22 14.70 3.14
C GLY A 46 -15.83 15.19 3.55
N GLN A 47 -15.83 16.36 4.20
CA GLN A 47 -14.64 17.02 4.74
C GLN A 47 -13.83 16.14 5.69
N ALA A 48 -14.49 15.24 6.44
CA ALA A 48 -13.85 14.39 7.44
C ALA A 48 -12.84 13.39 6.84
N ARG A 49 -13.10 12.81 5.66
CA ARG A 49 -12.18 11.85 5.03
C ARG A 49 -10.98 12.57 4.44
N LEU A 50 -11.21 13.77 3.89
CA LEU A 50 -10.14 14.67 3.47
C LEU A 50 -9.24 15.07 4.63
N GLU A 51 -9.81 15.37 5.80
CA GLU A 51 -9.02 15.64 7.01
C GLU A 51 -8.21 14.40 7.45
N GLN A 52 -8.77 13.19 7.35
CA GLN A 52 -8.02 11.97 7.62
C GLN A 52 -6.88 11.74 6.60
N ALA A 53 -7.13 11.94 5.31
CA ALA A 53 -6.12 11.85 4.26
C ALA A 53 -4.97 12.83 4.50
N ARG A 54 -5.30 14.09 4.82
CA ARG A 54 -4.31 15.13 5.16
C ARG A 54 -3.52 14.79 6.41
N ARG A 55 -4.21 14.27 7.44
CA ARG A 55 -3.52 13.81 8.65
C ARG A 55 -2.57 12.67 8.33
N ALA A 56 -2.96 11.73 7.47
CA ALA A 56 -2.11 10.63 7.04
C ALA A 56 -0.89 11.12 6.26
N THR A 57 -1.07 11.99 5.27
CA THR A 57 0.07 12.52 4.51
C THR A 57 0.99 13.39 5.37
N HIS A 58 0.46 14.11 6.36
CA HIS A 58 1.28 14.81 7.35
C HIS A 58 2.10 13.84 8.20
N LEU A 59 1.49 12.75 8.70
CA LEU A 59 2.21 11.70 9.42
C LEU A 59 3.32 11.10 8.55
N MET A 60 3.02 10.79 7.28
CA MET A 60 4.01 10.29 6.34
C MET A 60 5.16 11.29 6.12
N ARG A 61 4.86 12.59 5.96
CA ARG A 61 5.89 13.63 5.80
C ARG A 61 6.84 13.71 6.99
N ALA A 62 6.32 13.58 8.21
CA ALA A 62 7.16 13.55 9.41
C ALA A 62 8.12 12.34 9.44
N ARG A 63 7.81 11.27 8.70
CA ARG A 63 8.68 10.09 8.57
C ARG A 63 9.61 10.15 7.34
N ALA A 64 9.29 10.97 6.34
CA ALA A 64 10.05 11.08 5.10
C ALA A 64 11.52 11.51 5.30
N GLU A 65 11.86 12.15 6.42
CA GLU A 65 13.25 12.52 6.74
C GLU A 65 14.15 11.31 7.03
N ARG A 66 13.56 10.18 7.45
CA ARG A 66 14.28 8.98 7.87
C ARG A 66 13.85 7.70 7.13
N ASN A 67 12.86 7.80 6.25
CA ASN A 67 12.29 6.70 5.49
C ASN A 67 12.17 7.09 4.01
N ASP A 68 13.08 6.56 3.20
CA ASP A 68 13.20 6.90 1.78
C ASP A 68 12.02 6.36 0.96
N ALA A 69 11.42 5.23 1.34
CA ALA A 69 10.23 4.70 0.67
C ALA A 69 9.04 5.66 0.81
N ILE A 70 8.80 6.19 2.02
CA ILE A 70 7.75 7.19 2.24
C ILE A 70 8.04 8.49 1.48
N ARG A 71 9.28 8.96 1.52
CA ARG A 71 9.71 10.16 0.79
C ARG A 71 9.45 10.02 -0.71
N LEU A 72 9.86 8.89 -1.29
CA LEU A 72 9.64 8.53 -2.68
C LEU A 72 8.15 8.55 -3.05
N CYS A 73 7.28 7.94 -2.23
CA CYS A 73 5.84 7.94 -2.47
C CYS A 73 5.26 9.36 -2.49
N LEU A 74 5.66 10.21 -1.54
CA LEU A 74 5.20 11.59 -1.44
C LEU A 74 5.71 12.48 -2.58
N GLU A 75 6.94 12.24 -3.06
CA GLU A 75 7.53 12.98 -4.17
C GLU A 75 6.95 12.57 -5.53
N ASN A 76 6.61 11.28 -5.69
CA ASN A 76 6.09 10.75 -6.94
C ASN A 76 4.57 10.89 -7.10
N THR A 77 3.83 11.27 -6.04
CA THR A 77 2.38 11.45 -6.12
C THR A 77 2.00 12.93 -6.05
N ARG A 78 1.18 13.38 -7.01
CA ARG A 78 0.67 14.76 -7.13
C ARG A 78 -0.83 14.84 -6.98
N SER A 79 -1.54 13.75 -7.26
CA SER A 79 -2.98 13.70 -7.12
C SER A 79 -3.43 12.36 -6.54
N VAL A 80 -4.39 12.45 -5.63
CA VAL A 80 -5.09 11.29 -5.08
C VAL A 80 -6.55 11.45 -5.42
N ILE A 81 -7.12 10.45 -6.08
CA ILE A 81 -8.52 10.42 -6.46
C ILE A 81 -9.22 9.37 -5.61
N PHE A 82 -10.15 9.83 -4.78
CA PHE A 82 -10.95 8.96 -3.94
C PHE A 82 -12.21 8.52 -4.64
N PHE A 83 -12.55 7.26 -4.47
CA PHE A 83 -13.80 6.69 -4.90
C PHE A 83 -14.23 5.61 -3.92
N GLU A 84 -15.48 5.17 -4.01
CA GLU A 84 -16.01 4.06 -3.22
C GLU A 84 -16.54 3.01 -4.19
N SER A 85 -16.10 1.76 -4.10
CA SER A 85 -16.60 0.68 -4.96
C SER A 85 -16.65 -0.67 -4.25
N ASP A 86 -17.68 -1.45 -4.56
CA ASP A 86 -17.81 -2.86 -4.15
C ASP A 86 -17.08 -3.83 -5.08
N SER A 87 -16.75 -3.39 -6.29
CA SER A 87 -16.22 -4.25 -7.36
C SER A 87 -14.80 -3.93 -7.77
N LYS A 88 -14.26 -2.77 -7.36
CA LYS A 88 -12.92 -2.31 -7.73
C LYS A 88 -12.08 -2.02 -6.50
N ASN A 89 -10.83 -2.48 -6.52
CA ASN A 89 -9.81 -2.07 -5.55
C ASN A 89 -9.18 -0.73 -5.96
N SER A 90 -8.38 -0.15 -5.07
CA SER A 90 -7.47 0.95 -5.43
C SER A 90 -6.56 0.55 -6.58
N PHE A 91 -6.12 1.53 -7.34
CA PHE A 91 -5.25 1.33 -8.49
C PHE A 91 -4.43 2.60 -8.78
N TYR A 92 -3.38 2.46 -9.58
CA TYR A 92 -2.77 3.57 -10.31
C TYR A 92 -3.05 3.37 -11.80
N HIS A 93 -2.95 4.44 -12.58
CA HIS A 93 -3.12 4.36 -14.04
C HIS A 93 -1.82 4.80 -14.73
N PRO A 94 -1.21 3.97 -15.60
CA PRO A 94 0.08 4.28 -16.24
C PRO A 94 0.10 5.62 -17.00
N ASP A 95 -1.00 5.94 -17.70
CA ASP A 95 -1.13 7.22 -18.42
C ASP A 95 -1.33 8.44 -17.53
N LEU A 96 -1.88 8.26 -16.33
CA LEU A 96 -2.11 9.34 -15.37
C LEU A 96 -0.96 9.41 -14.37
N ARG A 97 0.22 9.77 -14.88
CA ARG A 97 1.44 9.86 -14.08
C ARG A 97 1.21 10.67 -12.81
N ARG A 98 1.77 10.18 -11.70
CA ARG A 98 1.69 10.80 -10.37
C ARG A 98 0.27 10.93 -9.82
N THR A 99 -0.65 10.11 -10.31
CA THR A 99 -2.03 10.05 -9.84
C THR A 99 -2.32 8.65 -9.33
N VAL A 100 -2.86 8.56 -8.12
CA VAL A 100 -3.30 7.29 -7.53
C VAL A 100 -4.79 7.37 -7.24
N PHE A 101 -5.47 6.24 -7.41
CA PHE A 101 -6.89 6.08 -7.17
C PHE A 101 -7.07 5.18 -5.96
N ILE A 102 -7.71 5.69 -4.91
CA ILE A 102 -7.89 4.95 -3.66
C ILE A 102 -9.37 4.66 -3.47
N ASN A 103 -9.72 3.38 -3.42
CA ASN A 103 -11.04 2.95 -3.00
C ASN A 103 -11.12 3.07 -1.48
N TRP A 104 -11.90 4.01 -0.95
CA TRP A 104 -11.96 4.24 0.48
C TRP A 104 -13.41 4.40 0.97
N ARG A 105 -13.83 3.42 1.77
CA ARG A 105 -15.16 3.28 2.38
C ARG A 105 -15.24 3.92 3.76
N ALA A 106 -16.46 4.19 4.20
CA ALA A 106 -16.71 4.97 5.42
C ALA A 106 -16.14 4.32 6.70
N GLU A 107 -16.05 3.00 6.74
CA GLU A 107 -15.59 2.17 7.85
C GLU A 107 -14.06 2.00 7.93
N GLN A 108 -13.34 2.33 6.86
CA GLN A 108 -11.90 2.09 6.79
C GLN A 108 -11.11 3.22 7.46
N SER A 109 -10.10 2.83 8.24
CA SER A 109 -9.30 3.75 9.03
C SER A 109 -8.31 4.59 8.20
N ILE A 110 -7.73 5.59 8.83
CA ILE A 110 -6.58 6.34 8.30
C ILE A 110 -5.41 5.44 7.86
N HIS A 111 -5.26 4.27 8.49
CA HIS A 111 -4.20 3.32 8.17
C HIS A 111 -4.45 2.57 6.87
N HIS A 112 -5.73 2.40 6.48
CA HIS A 112 -6.08 1.94 5.14
C HIS A 112 -5.54 2.88 4.08
N PHE A 113 -5.81 4.18 4.24
CA PHE A 113 -5.31 5.18 3.30
C PHE A 113 -3.79 5.17 3.21
N ILE A 114 -3.07 5.07 4.33
CA ILE A 114 -1.60 5.09 4.30
C ILE A 114 -1.06 3.89 3.51
N GLU A 115 -1.57 2.68 3.77
CA GLU A 115 -1.16 1.49 3.01
C GLU A 115 -1.48 1.67 1.52
N GLU A 116 -2.73 2.01 1.17
CA GLU A 116 -3.14 2.14 -0.23
C GLU A 116 -2.38 3.25 -0.95
N PHE A 117 -2.13 4.38 -0.27
CA PHE A 117 -1.32 5.45 -0.83
C PHE A 117 0.10 4.96 -1.12
N ILE A 118 0.76 4.27 -0.18
CA ILE A 118 2.11 3.71 -0.39
C ILE A 118 2.05 2.70 -1.54
N HIS A 119 1.13 1.75 -1.49
CA HIS A 119 0.99 0.67 -2.48
C HIS A 119 0.84 1.22 -3.90
N GLN A 120 -0.15 2.09 -4.13
CA GLN A 120 -0.41 2.63 -5.46
C GLN A 120 0.69 3.61 -5.92
N SER A 121 1.29 4.37 -4.99
CA SER A 121 2.42 5.25 -5.31
C SER A 121 3.65 4.44 -5.71
N VAL A 122 3.93 3.34 -5.01
CA VAL A 122 5.04 2.44 -5.32
C VAL A 122 4.84 1.79 -6.68
N HIS A 123 3.65 1.33 -7.02
CA HIS A 123 3.39 0.80 -8.36
C HIS A 123 3.77 1.79 -9.46
N SER A 124 3.43 3.07 -9.31
CA SER A 124 3.82 4.09 -10.29
C SER A 124 5.35 4.28 -10.42
N VAL A 125 6.11 3.97 -9.37
CA VAL A 125 7.59 4.01 -9.41
C VAL A 125 8.13 2.73 -10.04
N ILE A 126 7.66 1.57 -9.59
CA ILE A 126 8.15 0.27 -10.06
C ILE A 126 7.82 0.09 -11.54
N ASP A 127 6.66 0.53 -12.02
CA ASP A 127 6.33 0.52 -13.44
C ASP A 127 7.34 1.26 -14.29
N GLU A 128 7.71 2.48 -13.87
CA GLU A 128 8.66 3.29 -14.63
C GLU A 128 10.05 2.64 -14.67
N ILE A 129 10.47 2.06 -13.54
CA ILE A 129 11.73 1.34 -13.42
C ILE A 129 11.71 0.05 -14.25
N SER A 130 10.57 -0.62 -14.31
CA SER A 130 10.45 -1.96 -14.89
C SER A 130 10.09 -1.96 -16.38
N LYS A 131 10.02 -0.77 -17.01
CA LYS A 131 9.97 -0.63 -18.49
C LYS A 131 11.16 -1.26 -19.20
N ASP A 132 12.29 -1.37 -18.51
CA ASP A 132 13.45 -2.14 -18.96
C ASP A 132 13.64 -3.35 -18.04
N GLY A 133 12.71 -4.30 -18.14
CA GLY A 133 12.67 -5.51 -17.30
C GLY A 133 13.97 -6.32 -17.32
N ALA A 134 14.69 -6.29 -18.45
CA ALA A 134 15.97 -6.97 -18.62
C ALA A 134 17.09 -6.46 -17.68
N LEU A 135 16.91 -5.27 -17.08
CA LEU A 135 17.81 -4.78 -16.02
C LEU A 135 17.69 -5.60 -14.73
N PHE A 136 16.52 -6.17 -14.46
CA PHE A 136 16.19 -6.80 -13.18
C PHE A 136 16.01 -8.31 -13.28
N VAL A 137 15.37 -8.78 -14.34
CA VAL A 137 15.22 -10.20 -14.65
C VAL A 137 16.05 -10.55 -15.89
N THR A 138 16.39 -11.82 -16.06
CA THR A 138 17.15 -12.24 -17.25
C THR A 138 16.40 -11.96 -18.55
N SER A 139 17.11 -11.73 -19.66
CA SER A 139 16.48 -11.44 -20.96
C SER A 139 15.51 -12.53 -21.43
N ALA A 140 15.77 -13.80 -21.09
CA ALA A 140 14.86 -14.92 -21.39
C ALA A 140 13.48 -14.77 -20.74
N THR A 141 13.39 -14.04 -19.63
CA THR A 141 12.15 -13.79 -18.86
C THR A 141 11.67 -12.33 -18.95
N GLY A 142 12.51 -11.41 -19.45
CA GLY A 142 12.21 -9.98 -19.57
C GLY A 142 11.70 -9.54 -20.95
N GLU A 143 11.93 -10.32 -22.01
CA GLU A 143 11.41 -10.01 -23.35
C GLU A 143 9.88 -10.16 -23.38
N GLY A 144 9.16 -9.04 -23.55
CA GLY A 144 7.71 -9.04 -23.78
C GLY A 144 6.84 -8.62 -22.59
N PHE A 145 7.40 -8.02 -21.55
CA PHE A 145 6.60 -7.48 -20.44
C PHE A 145 5.71 -6.31 -20.90
N ASP A 146 4.39 -6.47 -20.73
CA ASP A 146 3.38 -5.43 -20.87
C ASP A 146 2.90 -4.97 -19.48
N PRO A 147 3.08 -3.69 -19.10
CA PRO A 147 2.61 -3.17 -17.81
C PRO A 147 1.10 -3.29 -17.59
N ASP A 148 0.30 -3.49 -18.64
CA ASP A 148 -1.15 -3.65 -18.48
C ASP A 148 -1.58 -5.02 -17.94
N HIS A 149 -0.68 -6.02 -17.82
CA HIS A 149 -0.86 -7.34 -17.17
C HIS A 149 -2.10 -8.20 -17.57
N THR A 150 -3.03 -7.67 -18.36
CA THR A 150 -4.38 -8.24 -18.60
C THR A 150 -4.37 -9.42 -19.56
N HIS A 151 -3.25 -9.66 -20.25
CA HIS A 151 -3.14 -10.64 -21.32
C HIS A 151 -1.99 -11.65 -21.15
N MET A 152 -1.22 -11.56 -20.07
CA MET A 152 0.01 -12.35 -19.90
C MET A 152 -0.16 -13.45 -18.84
N ILE A 153 -0.34 -14.69 -19.32
CA ILE A 153 -0.28 -15.91 -18.51
C ILE A 153 0.68 -16.88 -19.22
N ASN A 154 1.99 -16.60 -19.14
CA ASN A 154 3.03 -17.56 -19.49
C ASN A 154 4.10 -17.59 -18.39
N ALA A 155 4.85 -18.69 -18.27
CA ALA A 155 5.83 -18.89 -17.19
C ALA A 155 6.89 -17.78 -17.12
N ASP A 156 7.25 -17.20 -18.26
CA ASP A 156 8.23 -16.12 -18.36
C ASP A 156 7.71 -14.80 -17.75
N SER A 157 6.39 -14.53 -17.88
CA SER A 157 5.74 -13.40 -17.20
C SER A 157 5.67 -13.58 -15.68
N GLU A 158 5.69 -14.81 -15.17
CA GLU A 158 5.62 -15.07 -13.74
C GLU A 158 6.83 -14.48 -13.01
N THR A 159 8.04 -14.66 -13.54
CA THR A 159 9.26 -14.12 -12.91
C THR A 159 9.19 -12.61 -12.78
N PHE A 160 8.77 -11.91 -13.84
CA PHE A 160 8.66 -10.46 -13.78
C PHE A 160 7.55 -10.02 -12.80
N VAL A 161 6.37 -10.63 -12.87
CA VAL A 161 5.26 -10.32 -11.95
C VAL A 161 5.67 -10.53 -10.49
N ARG A 162 6.42 -11.60 -10.21
CA ARG A 162 7.01 -11.86 -8.89
C ARG A 162 8.01 -10.78 -8.49
N PHE A 163 8.86 -10.33 -9.42
CA PHE A 163 9.84 -9.28 -9.14
C PHE A 163 9.13 -7.96 -8.80
N HIS A 164 8.13 -7.58 -9.60
CA HIS A 164 7.29 -6.41 -9.37
C HIS A 164 6.58 -6.47 -8.02
N SER A 165 5.98 -7.62 -7.70
CA SER A 165 5.32 -7.90 -6.42
C SER A 165 6.31 -7.77 -5.26
N MET A 166 7.47 -8.43 -5.34
CA MET A 166 8.52 -8.36 -4.32
C MET A 166 8.98 -6.92 -4.08
N ALA A 167 9.24 -6.17 -5.15
CA ALA A 167 9.66 -4.77 -5.05
C ALA A 167 8.59 -3.89 -4.41
N THR A 168 7.34 -4.08 -4.82
CA THR A 168 6.20 -3.36 -4.27
C THR A 168 6.02 -3.66 -2.78
N LEU A 169 6.00 -4.94 -2.40
CA LEU A 169 5.81 -5.39 -1.03
C LEU A 169 6.97 -4.98 -0.11
N ALA A 170 8.21 -5.00 -0.59
CA ALA A 170 9.36 -4.52 0.17
C ALA A 170 9.19 -3.05 0.56
N LEU A 171 8.85 -2.18 -0.40
CA LEU A 171 8.65 -0.76 -0.12
C LEU A 171 7.41 -0.48 0.73
N ILE A 172 6.34 -1.29 0.59
CA ILE A 172 5.19 -1.23 1.51
C ILE A 172 5.63 -1.59 2.94
N CYS A 173 6.36 -2.68 3.14
CA CYS A 173 6.88 -3.07 4.45
C CYS A 173 7.75 -1.97 5.05
N GLU A 174 8.69 -1.42 4.28
CA GLU A 174 9.55 -0.32 4.71
C GLU A 174 8.73 0.91 5.13
N GLY A 175 7.73 1.29 4.35
CA GLY A 175 6.87 2.41 4.67
C GLY A 175 5.95 2.18 5.88
N LEU A 176 5.57 0.94 6.17
CA LEU A 176 4.66 0.60 7.27
C LEU A 176 5.37 0.35 8.61
N PHE A 177 6.64 -0.08 8.63
CA PHE A 177 7.34 -0.42 9.88
C PHE A 177 7.58 0.78 10.82
N ASP A 178 7.70 1.99 10.28
CA ASP A 178 7.96 3.21 11.07
C ASP A 178 6.70 3.91 11.60
N LEU A 179 5.52 3.54 11.12
CA LEU A 179 4.24 4.18 11.46
C LEU A 179 3.59 3.78 12.81
N PRO A 180 3.86 2.60 13.42
CA PRO A 180 3.24 2.19 14.68
C PRO A 180 3.59 3.03 15.92
N GLU A 181 4.52 3.99 15.81
CA GLU A 181 5.02 4.79 16.95
C GLU A 181 4.03 5.86 17.44
N ASP A 182 3.21 6.44 16.55
CA ASP A 182 2.28 7.54 16.89
C ASP A 182 0.81 7.11 17.00
N ALA A 183 0.54 5.82 16.80
CA ALA A 183 -0.82 5.29 16.83
C ALA A 183 -1.24 4.93 18.25
N ASP A 184 -2.52 5.13 18.57
CA ASP A 184 -3.11 4.55 19.77
C ASP A 184 -3.04 3.00 19.70
N ALA A 185 -3.42 2.33 20.79
CA ALA A 185 -3.34 0.87 20.83
C ALA A 185 -4.08 0.22 19.64
N ALA A 186 -5.28 0.70 19.29
CA ALA A 186 -6.07 0.13 18.20
C ALA A 186 -5.41 0.38 16.84
N GLY A 187 -5.00 1.61 16.56
CA GLY A 187 -4.29 1.97 15.33
C GLY A 187 -2.98 1.21 15.17
N ARG A 188 -2.21 1.04 16.27
CA ARG A 188 -0.98 0.24 16.28
C ARG A 188 -1.26 -1.21 15.86
N ALA A 189 -2.36 -1.80 16.33
CA ALA A 189 -2.75 -3.16 15.95
C ALA A 189 -3.04 -3.25 14.45
N VAL A 190 -3.80 -2.29 13.90
CA VAL A 190 -4.16 -2.26 12.48
C VAL A 190 -2.92 -2.07 11.60
N VAL A 191 -2.03 -1.13 11.93
CA VAL A 191 -0.79 -0.90 11.15
C VAL A 191 0.09 -2.15 11.17
N LEU A 192 0.32 -2.75 12.34
CA LEU A 192 1.13 -3.97 12.43
C LEU A 192 0.44 -5.16 11.74
N GLY A 193 -0.90 -5.21 11.71
CA GLY A 193 -1.66 -6.18 10.94
C GLY A 193 -1.41 -6.04 9.43
N ARG A 194 -1.57 -4.82 8.90
CA ARG A 194 -1.27 -4.49 7.49
C ARG A 194 0.19 -4.79 7.13
N ALA A 195 1.12 -4.39 7.99
CA ALA A 195 2.54 -4.70 7.83
C ALA A 195 2.80 -6.20 7.82
N SER A 196 2.19 -6.95 8.75
CA SER A 196 2.32 -8.41 8.83
C SER A 196 1.75 -9.12 7.60
N PHE A 197 0.63 -8.63 7.06
CA PHE A 197 0.05 -9.16 5.82
C PHE A 197 0.99 -8.96 4.62
N ALA A 198 1.48 -7.72 4.41
CA ALA A 198 2.46 -7.43 3.36
C ALA A 198 3.75 -8.26 3.53
N PHE A 199 4.20 -8.42 4.78
CA PHE A 199 5.39 -9.17 5.14
C PHE A 199 5.27 -10.66 4.81
N GLN A 200 4.12 -11.28 5.10
CA GLN A 200 3.87 -12.68 4.73
C GLN A 200 3.87 -12.86 3.21
N LYS A 201 3.25 -11.93 2.45
CA LYS A 201 3.28 -11.96 0.98
C LYS A 201 4.70 -11.81 0.44
N LEU A 202 5.49 -10.89 1.00
CA LEU A 202 6.89 -10.69 0.64
C LEU A 202 7.71 -11.96 0.85
N SER A 203 7.43 -12.72 1.91
CA SER A 203 8.15 -13.97 2.20
C SER A 203 8.02 -15.01 1.08
N TYR A 204 6.86 -15.08 0.41
CA TYR A 204 6.65 -16.01 -0.70
C TYR A 204 7.46 -15.62 -1.92
N ASP A 205 7.49 -14.33 -2.26
CA ASP A 205 8.27 -13.85 -3.41
C ASP A 205 9.78 -13.94 -3.13
N LEU A 206 10.23 -13.68 -1.90
CA LEU A 206 11.62 -13.90 -1.49
C LEU A 206 12.02 -15.38 -1.61
N GLN A 207 11.17 -16.30 -1.13
CA GLN A 207 11.44 -17.75 -1.25
C GLN A 207 11.55 -18.18 -2.71
N TYR A 208 10.67 -17.67 -3.58
CA TYR A 208 10.73 -17.93 -5.01
C TYR A 208 12.10 -17.52 -5.59
N PHE A 209 12.57 -16.30 -5.34
CA PHE A 209 13.84 -15.84 -5.91
C PHE A 209 15.09 -16.44 -5.26
N ILE A 210 15.04 -16.81 -3.97
CA ILE A 210 16.11 -17.58 -3.34
C ILE A 210 16.26 -18.95 -4.03
N GLY A 211 15.16 -19.56 -4.45
CA GLY A 211 15.15 -20.82 -5.18
C GLY A 211 15.49 -20.71 -6.68
N ASN A 212 15.33 -19.52 -7.27
CA ASN A 212 15.48 -19.26 -8.71
C ASN A 212 16.39 -18.05 -8.97
N MET A 213 17.57 -18.03 -8.35
CA MET A 213 18.51 -16.91 -8.43
C MET A 213 18.98 -16.61 -9.86
N GLU A 214 19.01 -17.63 -10.71
CA GLU A 214 19.36 -17.55 -12.13
C GLU A 214 18.36 -16.75 -12.96
N ALA A 215 17.14 -16.55 -12.47
CA ALA A 215 16.12 -15.74 -13.15
C ALA A 215 16.34 -14.22 -12.98
N LEU A 216 17.29 -13.83 -12.12
CA LEU A 216 17.62 -12.43 -11.83
C LEU A 216 18.85 -11.96 -12.59
N ALA A 217 18.76 -10.76 -13.16
CA ALA A 217 19.92 -10.00 -13.60
C ALA A 217 20.69 -9.42 -12.39
N PRO A 218 21.93 -8.92 -12.55
CA PRO A 218 22.73 -8.40 -11.44
C PRO A 218 22.01 -7.34 -10.58
N SER A 219 21.26 -6.43 -11.20
CA SER A 219 20.50 -5.40 -10.47
C SER A 219 19.31 -6.01 -9.71
N GLY A 220 18.63 -6.99 -10.28
CA GLY A 220 17.56 -7.72 -9.58
C GLY A 220 18.10 -8.54 -8.41
N ALA A 221 19.28 -9.15 -8.55
CA ALA A 221 19.95 -9.85 -7.45
C ALA A 221 20.38 -8.88 -6.33
N ALA A 222 20.80 -7.66 -6.68
CA ALA A 222 21.07 -6.61 -5.69
C ALA A 222 19.79 -6.18 -4.95
N PHE A 223 18.68 -6.02 -5.69
CA PHE A 223 17.38 -5.71 -5.11
C PHE A 223 16.90 -6.82 -4.16
N LEU A 224 17.00 -8.09 -4.57
CA LEU A 224 16.66 -9.23 -3.71
C LEU A 224 17.44 -9.21 -2.39
N LYS A 225 18.74 -8.91 -2.44
CA LYS A 225 19.56 -8.81 -1.22
C LYS A 225 19.07 -7.70 -0.30
N ALA A 226 18.70 -6.54 -0.85
CA ALA A 226 18.15 -5.44 -0.07
C ALA A 226 16.78 -5.81 0.53
N ALA A 227 15.89 -6.43 -0.25
CA ALA A 227 14.58 -6.89 0.21
C ALA A 227 14.71 -7.96 1.31
N LEU A 228 15.68 -8.88 1.19
CA LEU A 228 15.96 -9.88 2.22
C LEU A 228 16.51 -9.24 3.50
N ALA A 229 17.39 -8.23 3.39
CA ALA A 229 17.91 -7.50 4.54
C ALA A 229 16.78 -6.75 5.27
N LEU A 230 15.88 -6.09 4.53
CA LEU A 230 14.67 -5.47 5.07
C LEU A 230 13.78 -6.51 5.78
N TYR A 231 13.56 -7.66 5.15
CA TYR A 231 12.76 -8.74 5.73
C TYR A 231 13.36 -9.24 7.07
N GLN A 232 14.68 -9.46 7.10
CA GLN A 232 15.40 -9.85 8.31
C GLN A 232 15.33 -8.78 9.40
N HIS A 233 15.44 -7.50 9.03
CA HIS A 233 15.27 -6.38 9.95
C HIS A 233 13.85 -6.35 10.55
N GLY A 234 12.83 -6.52 9.70
CA GLY A 234 11.43 -6.63 10.14
C GLY A 234 11.22 -7.78 11.13
N LEU A 235 11.83 -8.96 10.89
CA LEU A 235 11.82 -10.05 11.88
C LEU A 235 12.52 -9.67 13.18
N ALA A 236 13.64 -8.97 13.12
CA ALA A 236 14.39 -8.61 14.32
C ALA A 236 13.58 -7.68 15.24
N ILE A 237 12.78 -6.78 14.67
CA ILE A 237 12.00 -5.78 15.42
C ILE A 237 10.60 -6.29 15.78
N HIS A 238 9.88 -6.91 14.84
CA HIS A 238 8.44 -7.15 14.94
C HIS A 238 8.04 -8.63 14.97
N ARG A 239 8.99 -9.56 15.11
CA ARG A 239 8.71 -11.01 15.05
C ARG A 239 7.58 -11.42 16.00
N GLU A 240 7.59 -10.96 17.23
CA GLU A 240 6.57 -11.37 18.22
C GLU A 240 5.18 -10.90 17.82
N GLU A 241 5.04 -9.65 17.37
CA GLU A 241 3.76 -9.13 16.92
C GLU A 241 3.27 -9.85 15.66
N PHE A 242 4.15 -10.07 14.68
CA PHE A 242 3.78 -10.75 13.43
C PHE A 242 3.38 -12.20 13.66
N GLN A 243 4.01 -12.91 14.61
CA GLN A 243 3.65 -14.28 14.95
C GLN A 243 2.31 -14.39 15.69
N ARG A 244 1.86 -13.33 16.36
CA ARG A 244 0.58 -13.31 17.09
C ARG A 244 -0.61 -13.00 16.19
N HIS A 245 -0.38 -12.44 15.01
CA HIS A 245 -1.46 -12.08 14.10
C HIS A 245 -1.98 -13.29 13.31
N ASP A 246 -3.26 -13.60 13.49
CA ASP A 246 -3.97 -14.56 12.65
C ASP A 246 -4.42 -13.90 11.34
N MET A 247 -3.80 -14.30 10.23
CA MET A 247 -4.10 -13.85 8.87
C MET A 247 -5.04 -14.82 8.12
N THR A 248 -5.54 -15.86 8.78
CA THR A 248 -6.43 -16.84 8.15
C THR A 248 -7.69 -16.17 7.62
N GLY A 249 -8.06 -16.46 6.37
CA GLY A 249 -9.27 -15.92 5.75
C GLY A 249 -9.19 -14.45 5.35
N GLN A 250 -7.99 -13.84 5.37
CA GLN A 250 -7.76 -12.57 4.68
C GLN A 250 -7.94 -12.75 3.17
N PRO A 251 -8.60 -11.81 2.47
CA PRO A 251 -8.68 -11.83 1.01
C PRO A 251 -7.34 -11.39 0.38
N TYR A 252 -7.31 -11.25 -0.95
CA TYR A 252 -6.10 -10.83 -1.67
C TYR A 252 -5.56 -9.45 -1.24
N VAL A 253 -6.49 -8.54 -0.91
CA VAL A 253 -6.24 -7.22 -0.30
C VAL A 253 -6.53 -7.32 1.19
N PHE A 254 -5.81 -6.58 2.03
CA PHE A 254 -6.02 -6.60 3.47
C PHE A 254 -7.44 -6.11 3.85
N ASP A 255 -8.18 -6.95 4.56
CA ASP A 255 -9.50 -6.62 5.10
C ASP A 255 -9.38 -6.35 6.61
N GLU A 256 -9.51 -5.07 6.98
CA GLU A 256 -9.40 -4.59 8.36
C GLU A 256 -10.49 -5.19 9.25
N ALA A 257 -11.73 -5.31 8.77
CA ALA A 257 -12.82 -5.86 9.57
C ALA A 257 -12.60 -7.35 9.83
N ALA A 258 -12.19 -8.12 8.81
CA ALA A 258 -11.84 -9.52 8.96
C ALA A 258 -10.62 -9.71 9.89
N PHE A 259 -9.63 -8.81 9.83
CA PHE A 259 -8.47 -8.85 10.70
C PHE A 259 -8.86 -8.59 12.16
N LEU A 260 -9.62 -7.52 12.42
CA LEU A 260 -10.06 -7.13 13.76
C LEU A 260 -11.01 -8.17 14.37
N LEU A 261 -11.85 -8.83 13.58
CA LEU A 261 -12.72 -9.90 14.07
C LEU A 261 -11.90 -11.06 14.67
N ARG A 262 -10.72 -11.34 14.13
CA ARG A 262 -9.85 -12.45 14.57
C ARG A 262 -8.84 -12.04 15.64
N ASN A 263 -8.37 -10.79 15.58
CA ASN A 263 -7.23 -10.32 16.38
C ASN A 263 -7.61 -9.25 17.42
N GLY A 264 -8.83 -8.72 17.39
CA GLY A 264 -9.28 -7.61 18.22
C GLY A 264 -9.56 -7.95 19.69
N GLU A 265 -9.86 -9.22 19.99
CA GLU A 265 -10.21 -9.66 21.36
C GLU A 265 -8.99 -9.93 22.24
N THR A 266 -7.81 -10.16 21.65
CA THR A 266 -6.59 -10.61 22.37
C THR A 266 -5.96 -9.54 23.26
N ARG A 267 -6.50 -8.31 23.30
CA ARG A 267 -5.99 -7.21 24.16
C ARG A 267 -6.80 -6.97 25.44
N ARG A 268 -7.91 -7.68 25.68
CA ARG A 268 -8.69 -7.52 26.93
C ARG A 268 -8.20 -8.37 28.11
N SER A 269 -7.20 -9.24 27.95
CA SER A 269 -6.80 -10.19 29.00
C SER A 269 -5.50 -9.87 29.76
N ALA A 270 -4.88 -8.69 29.58
CA ALA A 270 -3.64 -8.34 30.26
C ALA A 270 -3.78 -7.36 31.44
N VAL A 271 -5.01 -6.96 31.82
CA VAL A 271 -5.22 -6.06 32.97
C VAL A 271 -6.37 -6.53 33.84
N GLY A 272 -6.02 -7.16 34.98
CA GLY A 272 -6.76 -7.00 36.24
C GLY A 272 -7.86 -8.01 36.56
N VAL A 273 -7.50 -9.06 37.30
CA VAL A 273 -8.24 -9.38 38.53
C VAL A 273 -7.22 -9.52 39.65
N PRO A 274 -7.06 -8.52 40.55
CA PRO A 274 -6.49 -8.79 41.86
C PRO A 274 -7.50 -9.68 42.58
N GLY A 275 -7.09 -10.92 42.88
CA GLY A 275 -7.85 -11.80 43.75
C GLY A 275 -8.04 -11.11 45.09
N VAL A 276 -9.26 -10.61 45.31
CA VAL A 276 -9.74 -10.13 46.61
C VAL A 276 -9.64 -11.29 47.59
N GLY A 277 -9.05 -11.00 48.76
CA GLY A 277 -8.72 -11.97 49.79
C GLY A 277 -9.90 -12.82 50.26
N GLN A 278 -9.60 -14.08 50.54
CA GLN A 278 -10.39 -14.90 51.44
C GLN A 278 -10.08 -14.47 52.88
N LEU A 279 -11.07 -13.85 53.53
CA LEU A 279 -11.18 -13.86 54.98
C LEU A 279 -11.93 -15.14 55.36
N SER A 280 -11.28 -15.95 56.19
CA SER A 280 -11.89 -16.88 57.14
C SER A 280 -11.06 -16.84 58.41
#